data_AF-A0A968A4V5-F1
#
_entry.id   AF-A0A968A4V5-F1
#
_cell.length_a   1.000
_cell.length_b   1.000
_cell.length_c   1.000
_cell.angle_alpha   90.00
_cell.angle_beta   90.00
_cell.angle_gamma   90.00
#
_symmetry.space_group_name_H-M   'P 1'
#
loop_
_entity.id
_entity.type
_entity.pdbx_description
1 polymer ?
#
loop_
_entity_poly.entity_id
_entity_poly.type
_entity_poly.pdbx_seq_one_letter_code
_entity_poly.pdbx_strand_id
1 'polypeptide(L)'
;RGPFKGNLFEELVRASDVFGPPSCVVLRREPITRRSLRYDPRIVIGPDWDFFIQYAEDTTFGYVDEKTCLYRVHQTNISVSVGLKKRAQYLALCREKAIKTSSFSECSLDTRIFVFYDLLVHLLTGYPDRQNEIARWDEFTQLPESERARLYRLMASEAIVDGQHHNAIQGWLQEASELNPSDRKNSLLRNLYKISPWLCQQFLHLRRMISGNASRNQHPFHDLASG
;
A
#
# COMPACT_ATOMS: atom_id res chain seq x y z
N ARG A 1 7.02 -10.42 12.71
CA ARG A 1 7.76 -11.22 11.68
C ARG A 1 9.24 -10.99 11.98
N GLY A 2 10.10 -12.00 12.06
CA GLY A 2 11.51 -11.78 12.43
C GLY A 2 12.12 -13.00 13.11
N PRO A 3 13.46 -13.05 13.24
CA PRO A 3 14.40 -11.93 13.12
C PRO A 3 14.76 -11.49 11.69
N PHE A 4 15.01 -10.19 11.49
CA PHE A 4 15.46 -9.59 10.22
C PHE A 4 16.90 -9.07 10.34
N LYS A 5 17.74 -9.26 9.33
CA LYS A 5 19.13 -8.78 9.29
C LYS A 5 19.59 -8.50 7.85
N GLY A 6 20.57 -7.61 7.68
CA GLY A 6 21.15 -7.28 6.37
C GLY A 6 20.56 -6.01 5.77
N ASN A 7 20.49 -5.96 4.43
CA ASN A 7 19.76 -4.90 3.75
C ASN A 7 18.25 -5.14 3.94
N LEU A 8 17.60 -4.25 4.68
CA LEU A 8 16.16 -4.36 5.02
C LEU A 8 15.30 -3.33 4.28
N PHE A 9 15.84 -2.69 3.24
CA PHE A 9 15.13 -1.65 2.52
C PHE A 9 13.81 -2.16 1.95
N GLU A 10 13.82 -3.32 1.27
CA GLU A 10 12.61 -3.87 0.66
C GLU A 10 11.57 -4.28 1.72
N GLU A 11 11.99 -4.91 2.82
CA GLU A 11 11.11 -5.28 3.93
C GLU A 11 10.44 -4.05 4.54
N LEU A 12 11.19 -2.97 4.74
CA LEU A 12 10.68 -1.70 5.26
C LEU A 12 9.76 -1.00 4.27
N VAL A 13 10.09 -1.03 2.98
CA VAL A 13 9.20 -0.56 1.92
C VAL A 13 7.92 -1.38 1.89
N ARG A 14 7.98 -2.69 2.14
CA ARG A 14 6.80 -3.55 2.12
C ARG A 14 5.90 -3.30 3.34
N ALA A 15 6.45 -3.25 4.55
CA ALA A 15 5.63 -3.19 5.76
C ALA A 15 6.26 -2.33 6.88
N SER A 16 5.41 -1.74 7.72
CA SER A 16 5.84 -0.92 8.85
C SER A 16 6.20 -1.75 10.10
N ASP A 17 5.89 -3.04 10.13
CA ASP A 17 6.06 -3.94 11.28
C ASP A 17 7.37 -4.75 11.25
N VAL A 18 8.37 -4.27 10.48
CA VAL A 18 9.72 -4.86 10.42
C VAL A 18 10.43 -4.69 11.76
N PHE A 19 10.31 -3.50 12.35
CA PHE A 19 10.80 -3.20 13.68
C PHE A 19 9.65 -3.23 14.68
N GLY A 20 9.99 -3.55 15.93
CA GLY A 20 9.08 -3.33 17.06
C GLY A 20 8.94 -1.83 17.36
N PRO A 21 8.72 -1.44 18.63
CA PRO A 21 8.77 -0.05 19.02
C PRO A 21 10.08 0.61 18.56
N PRO A 22 10.07 1.87 18.07
CA PRO A 22 11.29 2.55 17.59
C PRO A 22 12.41 2.63 18.61
N SER A 23 12.07 2.59 19.91
CA SER A 23 13.02 2.54 21.02
C SER A 23 13.90 1.28 21.02
N CYS A 24 13.56 0.25 20.25
CA CYS A 24 14.35 -0.97 20.08
C CYS A 24 15.43 -0.84 18.98
N VAL A 25 15.48 0.28 18.25
CA VAL A 25 16.39 0.48 17.11
C VAL A 25 17.49 1.47 17.51
N VAL A 26 18.75 1.06 17.34
CA VAL A 26 19.92 1.93 17.53
C VAL A 26 20.58 2.14 16.18
N LEU A 27 20.75 3.40 15.79
CA LEU A 27 21.30 3.79 14.49
C LEU A 27 22.68 4.43 14.67
N ARG A 28 23.59 4.16 13.72
CA ARG A 28 24.85 4.90 13.64
C ARG A 28 24.55 6.35 13.25
N ARG A 29 25.23 7.29 13.91
CA ARG A 29 25.07 8.74 13.64
C ARG A 29 25.58 9.13 12.27
N GLU A 30 26.66 8.50 11.81
CA GLU A 30 27.38 8.91 10.59
C GLU A 30 26.48 8.97 9.33
N PRO A 31 25.66 7.94 9.00
CA PRO A 31 24.76 8.01 7.84
C PRO A 31 23.70 9.11 7.97
N ILE A 32 23.15 9.33 9.18
CA ILE A 32 22.15 10.37 9.45
C ILE A 32 22.73 11.76 9.18
N THR A 33 23.96 12.02 9.64
CA THR A 33 24.61 13.31 9.44
C THR A 33 25.05 13.50 7.99
N ARG A 34 25.65 12.47 7.38
CA ARG A 34 26.17 12.51 6.00
C ARG A 34 25.06 12.81 4.99
N ARG A 35 23.91 12.17 5.15
CA ARG A 35 22.73 12.34 4.27
C ARG A 35 21.75 13.39 4.75
N SER A 36 22.03 14.05 5.88
CA SER A 36 21.12 15.01 6.51
C SER A 36 19.69 14.47 6.69
N LEU A 37 19.54 13.22 7.12
CA LEU A 37 18.23 12.60 7.33
C LEU A 37 17.46 13.32 8.44
N ARG A 38 16.18 13.60 8.22
CA ARG A 38 15.29 14.29 9.16
C ARG A 38 13.91 13.64 9.13
N TYR A 39 13.20 13.74 10.25
CA TYR A 39 11.77 13.45 10.28
C TYR A 39 11.02 14.48 9.45
N ASP A 40 10.03 14.02 8.68
CA ASP A 40 9.14 14.90 7.95
C ASP A 40 8.02 15.40 8.90
N PRO A 41 7.94 16.71 9.20
CA PRO A 41 6.97 17.24 10.15
C PRO A 41 5.52 17.10 9.66
N ARG A 42 5.29 16.76 8.40
CA ARG A 42 3.95 16.49 7.85
C ARG A 42 3.43 15.10 8.25
N ILE A 43 4.30 14.19 8.67
CA ILE A 43 3.97 12.81 9.01
C ILE A 43 3.85 12.68 10.53
N VAL A 44 2.61 12.63 11.04
CA VAL A 44 2.35 12.46 12.47
C VAL A 44 2.27 10.97 12.85
N ILE A 45 1.85 10.10 11.93
CA ILE A 45 1.76 8.65 12.12
C ILE A 45 2.71 7.96 11.14
N GLY A 46 3.57 7.08 11.66
CA GLY A 46 4.63 6.44 10.89
C GLY A 46 5.90 7.29 10.61
N PRO A 47 6.26 8.34 11.39
CA PRO A 47 7.46 9.12 11.11
C PRO A 47 8.75 8.32 11.29
N ASP A 48 8.74 7.38 12.23
CA ASP A 48 9.77 6.36 12.46
C ASP A 48 9.95 5.46 11.24
N TRP A 49 8.85 4.95 10.71
CA TRP A 49 8.85 4.07 9.54
C TRP A 49 9.39 4.78 8.29
N ASP A 50 8.92 6.00 8.00
CA ASP A 50 9.46 6.84 6.92
C ASP A 50 10.96 7.11 7.10
N PHE A 51 11.40 7.43 8.32
CA PHE A 51 12.81 7.66 8.62
C PHE A 51 13.66 6.41 8.40
N PHE A 52 13.17 5.23 8.80
CA PHE A 52 13.88 3.98 8.64
C PHE A 52 13.99 3.54 7.19
N ILE A 53 12.97 3.77 6.35
CA ILE A 53 13.07 3.53 4.90
C ILE A 53 14.20 4.37 4.31
N GLN A 54 14.23 5.68 4.61
CA GLN A 54 15.29 6.57 4.13
C GLN A 54 16.67 6.10 4.63
N TYR A 55 16.79 5.74 5.91
CA TYR A 55 18.04 5.22 6.47
C TYR A 55 18.50 3.94 5.78
N ALA A 56 17.57 3.03 5.44
CA ALA A 56 17.87 1.74 4.85
C ALA A 56 18.38 1.77 3.40
N GLU A 57 18.22 2.89 2.68
CA GLU A 57 18.66 2.98 1.26
C GLU A 57 20.15 2.66 1.04
N ASP A 58 21.02 2.98 2.01
CA ASP A 58 22.47 2.75 1.89
C ASP A 58 23.09 2.12 3.14
N THR A 59 22.27 1.50 3.99
CA THR A 59 22.72 0.90 5.24
C THR A 59 22.15 -0.49 5.46
N THR A 60 22.79 -1.23 6.35
CA THR A 60 22.34 -2.57 6.76
C THR A 60 22.02 -2.59 8.24
N PHE A 61 21.05 -3.41 8.62
CA PHE A 61 20.65 -3.61 10.01
C PHE A 61 21.20 -4.92 10.56
N GLY A 62 21.68 -4.88 11.80
CA GLY A 62 21.95 -6.06 12.61
C GLY A 62 20.73 -6.44 13.45
N TYR A 63 20.73 -7.65 13.99
CA TYR A 63 19.73 -8.12 14.94
C TYR A 63 20.40 -8.48 16.27
N VAL A 64 19.82 -8.04 17.38
CA VAL A 64 20.22 -8.41 18.73
C VAL A 64 19.11 -9.26 19.34
N ASP A 65 19.39 -10.54 19.57
CA ASP A 65 18.43 -11.51 20.14
C ASP A 65 18.38 -11.42 21.67
N GLU A 66 18.16 -10.22 22.18
CA GLU A 66 18.06 -9.94 23.61
C GLU A 66 16.88 -9.00 23.90
N LYS A 67 16.33 -9.10 25.11
CA LYS A 67 15.28 -8.17 25.58
C LYS A 67 15.91 -6.84 25.95
N THR A 68 16.05 -5.95 24.98
CA THR A 68 16.70 -4.63 25.15
C THR A 68 15.74 -3.51 25.57
N CYS A 69 14.43 -3.72 25.49
CA CYS A 69 13.43 -2.69 25.76
C CYS A 69 12.14 -3.27 26.38
N LEU A 70 11.56 -2.55 27.34
CA LEU A 70 10.21 -2.82 27.86
C LEU A 70 9.29 -1.68 27.42
N TYR A 71 8.40 -1.97 26.48
CA TYR A 71 7.45 -0.99 25.96
C TYR A 71 6.08 -1.15 26.62
N ARG A 72 5.54 -0.05 27.17
CA ARG A 72 4.20 0.01 27.74
C ARG A 72 3.22 0.53 26.71
N VAL A 73 2.23 -0.27 26.35
CA VAL A 73 1.09 0.17 25.54
C VAL A 73 0.11 0.94 26.43
N HIS A 74 -0.24 2.17 26.07
CA HIS A 74 -1.27 2.96 26.77
C HIS A 74 -2.39 3.40 25.82
N GLN A 75 -3.59 3.64 26.37
CA GLN A 75 -4.81 3.90 25.58
C GLN A 75 -4.80 5.25 24.85
N THR A 76 -3.94 6.18 25.24
CA THR A 76 -3.76 7.49 24.59
C THR A 76 -2.78 7.47 23.43
N ASN A 77 -2.32 6.30 22.98
CA ASN A 77 -1.45 6.19 21.80
C ASN A 77 -2.08 6.94 20.62
N ILE A 78 -1.28 7.70 19.89
CA ILE A 78 -1.72 8.51 18.74
C ILE A 78 -2.47 7.67 17.70
N SER A 79 -2.10 6.39 17.59
CA SER A 79 -2.75 5.39 16.75
C SER A 79 -4.22 5.10 17.11
N VAL A 80 -4.63 5.40 18.34
CA VAL A 80 -5.98 5.20 18.90
C VAL A 80 -6.79 6.51 18.88
N SER A 81 -6.13 7.66 19.05
CA SER A 81 -6.82 8.96 19.15
C SER A 81 -7.05 9.65 17.79
N VAL A 82 -6.29 9.31 16.75
CA VAL A 82 -6.44 9.89 15.41
C VAL A 82 -7.48 9.11 14.61
N GLY A 83 -8.48 9.83 14.06
CA GLY A 83 -9.51 9.23 13.21
C GLY A 83 -8.92 8.47 12.00
N LEU A 84 -9.57 7.36 11.63
CA LEU A 84 -9.07 6.42 10.61
C LEU A 84 -8.67 7.09 9.29
N LYS A 85 -9.46 8.05 8.80
CA LYS A 85 -9.15 8.80 7.56
C LYS A 85 -7.84 9.57 7.65
N LYS A 86 -7.64 10.30 8.75
CA LYS A 86 -6.43 11.10 8.97
C LYS A 86 -5.20 10.20 9.14
N ARG A 87 -5.36 9.04 9.77
CA ARG A 87 -4.32 8.02 9.83
C ARG A 87 -3.96 7.48 8.45
N ALA A 88 -4.94 7.15 7.62
CA ALA A 88 -4.72 6.67 6.26
C ALA A 88 -3.93 7.68 5.43
N GLN A 89 -4.23 8.97 5.55
CA GLN A 89 -3.49 10.05 4.88
C GLN A 89 -2.02 10.12 5.30
N TYR A 90 -1.71 10.00 6.59
CA TYR A 90 -0.31 9.99 7.04
C TYR A 90 0.46 8.78 6.50
N LEU A 91 -0.17 7.60 6.51
CA LEU A 91 0.44 6.39 5.96
C LEU A 91 0.59 6.46 4.44
N ALA A 92 -0.35 7.13 3.75
CA ALA A 92 -0.24 7.38 2.31
C ALA A 92 1.01 8.23 2.02
N LEU A 93 1.27 9.28 2.81
CA LEU A 93 2.50 10.07 2.66
C LEU A 93 3.77 9.24 2.86
N CYS A 94 3.81 8.33 3.84
CA CYS A 94 4.94 7.40 4.00
C CYS A 94 5.14 6.53 2.76
N ARG A 95 4.05 5.96 2.22
CA ARG A 95 4.08 5.11 1.01
C ARG A 95 4.53 5.89 -0.23
N GLU A 96 3.99 7.09 -0.43
CA GLU A 96 4.38 7.96 -1.53
C GLU A 96 5.88 8.27 -1.48
N LYS A 97 6.41 8.63 -0.31
CA LYS A 97 7.84 8.87 -0.13
C LYS A 97 8.67 7.61 -0.41
N ALA A 98 8.25 6.46 0.09
CA ALA A 98 8.92 5.19 -0.15
C ALA A 98 9.01 4.86 -1.65
N ILE A 99 7.92 5.04 -2.40
CA ILE A 99 7.88 4.82 -3.86
C ILE A 99 8.85 5.75 -4.59
N LYS A 100 8.99 7.00 -4.13
CA LYS A 100 9.84 8.02 -4.75
C LYS A 100 11.33 7.92 -4.40
N THR A 101 11.74 6.94 -3.60
CA THR A 101 13.16 6.67 -3.38
C THR A 101 13.79 6.06 -4.63
N SER A 102 15.10 6.26 -4.83
CA SER A 102 15.80 5.70 -5.98
C SER A 102 15.82 4.17 -5.96
N SER A 103 15.95 3.61 -4.75
CA SER A 103 16.09 2.17 -4.50
C SER A 103 14.77 1.42 -4.68
N PHE A 104 13.62 2.11 -4.78
CA PHE A 104 12.33 1.45 -4.99
C PHE A 104 12.25 0.66 -6.29
N SER A 105 12.92 1.14 -7.34
CA SER A 105 12.98 0.45 -8.64
C SER A 105 13.67 -0.92 -8.57
N GLU A 106 14.53 -1.11 -7.57
CA GLU A 106 15.29 -2.34 -7.33
C GLU A 106 14.52 -3.38 -6.49
N CYS A 107 13.42 -2.96 -5.83
CA CYS A 107 12.56 -3.88 -5.09
C CYS A 107 11.95 -4.95 -6.00
N SER A 108 11.68 -6.12 -5.43
CA SER A 108 10.94 -7.16 -6.14
C SER A 108 9.62 -6.65 -6.72
N LEU A 109 9.19 -7.25 -7.83
CA LEU A 109 7.91 -6.92 -8.45
C LEU A 109 6.74 -7.06 -7.46
N ASP A 110 6.76 -8.12 -6.64
CA ASP A 110 5.73 -8.37 -5.63
C ASP A 110 5.64 -7.24 -4.59
N THR A 111 6.77 -6.72 -4.13
CA THR A 111 6.78 -5.58 -3.20
C THR A 111 6.31 -4.30 -3.87
N ARG A 112 6.76 -4.03 -5.10
CA ARG A 112 6.28 -2.85 -5.85
C ARG A 112 4.77 -2.88 -6.05
N ILE A 113 4.20 -4.02 -6.48
CA ILE A 113 2.74 -4.22 -6.61
C ILE A 113 2.06 -4.05 -5.25
N PHE A 114 2.59 -4.66 -4.18
CA PHE A 114 2.01 -4.56 -2.84
C PHE A 114 1.86 -3.12 -2.38
N VAL A 115 2.93 -2.33 -2.54
CA VAL A 115 2.98 -0.95 -2.09
C VAL A 115 1.98 -0.08 -2.84
N PHE A 116 1.84 -0.26 -4.16
CA PHE A 116 0.82 0.44 -4.93
C PHE A 116 -0.59 -0.02 -4.60
N TYR A 117 -0.81 -1.31 -4.37
CA TYR A 117 -2.10 -1.83 -3.92
C TYR A 117 -2.51 -1.18 -2.59
N ASP A 118 -1.64 -1.19 -1.59
CA ASP A 118 -1.90 -0.59 -0.28
C ASP A 118 -2.19 0.91 -0.40
N LEU A 119 -1.39 1.63 -1.19
CA LEU A 119 -1.56 3.06 -1.41
C LEU A 119 -2.88 3.39 -2.13
N LEU A 120 -3.09 2.80 -3.30
CA LEU A 120 -4.19 3.17 -4.20
C LEU A 120 -5.53 2.56 -3.79
N VAL A 121 -5.54 1.35 -3.21
CA VAL A 121 -6.79 0.62 -2.93
C VAL A 121 -7.22 0.73 -1.46
N HIS A 122 -6.30 0.95 -0.53
CA HIS A 122 -6.65 1.04 0.90
C HIS A 122 -6.48 2.45 1.48
N LEU A 123 -5.33 3.09 1.25
CA LEU A 123 -5.00 4.34 1.94
C LEU A 123 -5.66 5.57 1.28
N LEU A 124 -5.83 5.55 -0.04
CA LEU A 124 -6.40 6.65 -0.82
C LEU A 124 -7.85 6.43 -1.28
N THR A 125 -8.55 5.46 -0.69
CA THR A 125 -9.97 5.23 -0.98
C THR A 125 -10.79 6.49 -0.68
N GLY A 126 -11.59 6.94 -1.67
CA GLY A 126 -12.33 8.20 -1.60
C GLY A 126 -11.55 9.45 -1.99
N TYR A 127 -10.34 9.31 -2.54
CA TYR A 127 -9.52 10.41 -3.07
C TYR A 127 -9.18 10.18 -4.55
N PRO A 128 -10.18 10.17 -5.46
CA PRO A 128 -9.99 9.78 -6.85
C PRO A 128 -8.98 10.63 -7.62
N ASP A 129 -8.90 11.94 -7.32
CA ASP A 129 -7.93 12.82 -7.98
C ASP A 129 -6.49 12.43 -7.64
N ARG A 130 -6.22 12.09 -6.37
CA ARG A 130 -4.90 11.62 -5.91
C ARG A 130 -4.57 10.24 -6.47
N GLN A 131 -5.55 9.33 -6.49
CA GLN A 131 -5.38 8.02 -7.11
C GLN A 131 -5.02 8.14 -8.61
N ASN A 132 -5.71 9.03 -9.34
CA ASN A 132 -5.42 9.32 -10.75
C ASN A 132 -4.04 9.94 -10.97
N GLU A 133 -3.63 10.86 -10.09
CA GLU A 133 -2.29 11.46 -10.13
C GLU A 133 -1.21 10.39 -9.98
N ILE A 134 -1.32 9.54 -8.96
CA ILE A 134 -0.34 8.49 -8.67
C ILE A 134 -0.30 7.41 -9.75
N ALA A 135 -1.44 7.06 -10.33
CA ALA A 135 -1.49 6.09 -11.43
C ALA A 135 -0.80 6.58 -12.72
N ARG A 136 -0.41 7.87 -12.79
CA ARG A 136 0.38 8.44 -13.88
C ARG A 136 1.87 8.56 -13.56
N TRP A 137 2.30 8.18 -12.36
CA TRP A 137 3.70 8.21 -11.98
C TRP A 137 4.52 7.18 -12.76
N ASP A 138 5.78 7.51 -13.04
CA ASP A 138 6.69 6.61 -13.76
C ASP A 138 6.88 5.28 -13.02
N GLU A 139 6.93 5.30 -11.69
CA GLU A 139 7.09 4.08 -10.88
C GLU A 139 5.87 3.15 -11.00
N PHE A 140 4.67 3.72 -11.22
CA PHE A 140 3.48 2.93 -11.48
C PHE A 140 3.48 2.40 -12.91
N THR A 141 3.84 3.23 -13.90
CA THR A 141 3.82 2.83 -15.33
C THR A 141 4.86 1.77 -15.67
N GLN A 142 5.92 1.65 -14.87
CA GLN A 142 6.92 0.59 -14.94
C GLN A 142 6.42 -0.79 -14.47
N LEU A 143 5.25 -0.86 -13.81
CA LEU A 143 4.63 -2.15 -13.49
C LEU A 143 4.13 -2.84 -14.78
N PRO A 144 4.14 -4.19 -14.82
CA PRO A 144 3.53 -4.94 -15.93
C PRO A 144 2.08 -4.51 -16.18
N GLU A 145 1.69 -4.43 -17.46
CA GLU A 145 0.35 -3.98 -17.86
C GLU A 145 -0.77 -4.80 -17.21
N SER A 146 -0.57 -6.11 -17.07
CA SER A 146 -1.50 -7.01 -16.39
C SER A 146 -1.73 -6.62 -14.92
N GLU A 147 -0.70 -6.20 -14.22
CA GLU A 147 -0.77 -5.79 -12.81
C GLU A 147 -1.35 -4.38 -12.67
N ARG A 148 -0.99 -3.45 -13.57
CA ARG A 148 -1.64 -2.12 -13.64
C ARG A 148 -3.13 -2.26 -13.89
N ALA A 149 -3.53 -3.09 -14.86
CA ALA A 149 -4.92 -3.38 -15.17
C ALA A 149 -5.67 -3.94 -13.95
N ARG A 150 -5.03 -4.89 -13.24
CA ARG A 150 -5.56 -5.46 -12.00
C ARG A 150 -5.75 -4.40 -10.92
N LEU A 151 -4.77 -3.51 -10.71
CA LEU A 151 -4.85 -2.44 -9.71
C LEU A 151 -5.97 -1.45 -10.04
N TYR A 152 -6.12 -1.01 -11.29
CA TYR A 152 -7.24 -0.18 -11.72
C TYR A 152 -8.60 -0.85 -11.46
N ARG A 153 -8.74 -2.16 -11.78
CA ARG A 153 -9.96 -2.90 -11.45
C ARG A 153 -10.21 -2.94 -9.94
N LEU A 154 -9.18 -3.12 -9.11
CA LEU A 154 -9.31 -3.16 -7.66
C LEU A 154 -9.74 -1.80 -7.10
N MET A 155 -9.14 -0.70 -7.56
CA MET A 155 -9.55 0.67 -7.22
C MET A 155 -11.03 0.91 -7.54
N ALA A 156 -11.45 0.55 -8.76
CA ALA A 156 -12.85 0.65 -9.17
C ALA A 156 -13.77 -0.22 -8.32
N SER A 157 -13.38 -1.47 -8.05
CA SER A 157 -14.18 -2.40 -7.27
C SER A 157 -14.37 -1.91 -5.83
N GLU A 158 -13.32 -1.38 -5.19
CA GLU A 158 -13.43 -0.82 -3.83
C GLU A 158 -14.35 0.39 -3.81
N ALA A 159 -14.15 1.34 -4.73
CA ALA A 159 -14.98 2.54 -4.82
C ALA A 159 -16.47 2.20 -5.04
N ILE A 160 -16.77 1.23 -5.90
CA ILE A 160 -18.14 0.76 -6.14
C ILE A 160 -18.74 0.15 -4.86
N VAL A 161 -17.98 -0.70 -4.15
CA VAL A 161 -18.46 -1.35 -2.93
C VAL A 161 -18.75 -0.34 -1.82
N ASP A 162 -17.91 0.69 -1.71
CA ASP A 162 -18.11 1.81 -0.79
C ASP A 162 -19.27 2.74 -1.19
N GLY A 163 -19.98 2.42 -2.29
CA GLY A 163 -21.11 3.22 -2.78
C GLY A 163 -20.69 4.56 -3.38
N GLN A 164 -19.43 4.68 -3.81
CA GLN A 164 -18.96 5.88 -4.49
C GLN A 164 -19.43 5.87 -5.95
N HIS A 165 -19.83 7.04 -6.44
CA HIS A 165 -20.36 7.23 -7.79
C HIS A 165 -19.70 8.42 -8.45
N HIS A 166 -18.38 8.35 -8.65
CA HIS A 166 -17.62 9.40 -9.33
C HIS A 166 -17.13 8.94 -10.71
N ASN A 167 -16.94 9.90 -11.62
CA ASN A 167 -16.56 9.65 -13.02
C ASN A 167 -15.25 8.85 -13.16
N ALA A 168 -14.34 8.94 -12.18
CA ALA A 168 -13.08 8.19 -12.23
C ALA A 168 -13.27 6.66 -12.25
N ILE A 169 -14.37 6.11 -11.71
CA ILE A 169 -14.61 4.64 -11.71
C ILE A 169 -14.67 4.12 -13.14
N GLN A 170 -15.40 4.83 -14.02
CA GLN A 170 -15.50 4.45 -15.42
C GLN A 170 -14.15 4.56 -16.14
N GLY A 171 -13.37 5.60 -15.81
CA GLY A 171 -12.00 5.77 -16.30
C GLY A 171 -11.11 4.58 -15.92
N TRP A 172 -11.08 4.20 -14.65
CA TRP A 172 -10.27 3.05 -14.20
C TRP A 172 -10.69 1.73 -14.84
N LEU A 173 -12.00 1.48 -14.99
CA LEU A 173 -12.48 0.28 -15.67
C LEU A 173 -12.12 0.27 -17.18
N GLN A 174 -12.07 1.45 -17.80
CA GLN A 174 -11.63 1.63 -19.17
C GLN A 174 -10.13 1.30 -19.31
N GLU A 175 -9.28 1.95 -18.52
CA GLU A 175 -7.83 1.75 -18.48
C GLU A 175 -7.49 0.27 -18.21
N ALA A 176 -8.16 -0.35 -17.24
CA ALA A 176 -7.98 -1.77 -16.93
C ALA A 176 -8.29 -2.69 -18.13
N SER A 177 -9.29 -2.34 -18.92
CA SER A 177 -9.69 -3.12 -20.11
C SER A 177 -8.74 -2.91 -21.28
N GLU A 178 -8.16 -1.70 -21.41
CA GLU A 178 -7.21 -1.38 -22.48
C GLU A 178 -5.84 -2.03 -22.22
N LEU A 179 -5.37 -2.00 -20.97
CA LEU A 179 -4.11 -2.61 -20.55
C LEU A 179 -4.14 -4.15 -20.55
N ASN A 180 -5.30 -4.77 -20.30
CA ASN A 180 -5.44 -6.22 -20.39
C ASN A 180 -6.81 -6.64 -20.95
N PRO A 181 -6.96 -6.63 -22.29
CA PRO A 181 -8.22 -6.96 -22.96
C PRO A 181 -8.68 -8.41 -22.76
N SER A 182 -7.75 -9.30 -22.42
CA SER A 182 -8.03 -10.72 -22.20
C SER A 182 -8.61 -11.01 -20.80
N ASP A 183 -8.52 -10.08 -19.85
CA ASP A 183 -9.09 -10.24 -18.52
C ASP A 183 -10.62 -10.12 -18.55
N ARG A 184 -11.28 -11.28 -18.62
CA ARG A 184 -12.74 -11.39 -18.58
C ARG A 184 -13.36 -10.74 -17.35
N LYS A 185 -12.65 -10.69 -16.21
CA LYS A 185 -13.15 -10.04 -14.98
C LYS A 185 -13.25 -8.53 -15.20
N ASN A 186 -12.29 -7.91 -15.88
CA ASN A 186 -12.33 -6.49 -16.24
C ASN A 186 -13.51 -6.20 -17.16
N SER A 187 -13.67 -6.99 -18.23
CA SER A 187 -14.76 -6.80 -19.19
C SER A 187 -16.14 -6.93 -18.53
N LEU A 188 -16.32 -7.95 -17.68
CA LEU A 188 -17.57 -8.15 -16.96
C LEU A 188 -17.90 -6.97 -16.05
N LEU A 189 -16.95 -6.53 -15.22
CA LEU A 189 -17.16 -5.38 -14.32
C LEU A 189 -17.48 -4.10 -15.09
N ARG A 190 -16.72 -3.81 -16.16
CA ARG A 190 -16.94 -2.63 -17.01
C ARG A 190 -18.34 -2.63 -17.61
N ASN A 191 -18.79 -3.78 -18.15
CA ASN A 191 -20.10 -3.89 -18.77
C ASN A 191 -21.23 -3.81 -17.75
N LEU A 192 -21.11 -4.50 -16.60
CA LEU A 192 -22.08 -4.41 -15.52
C LEU A 192 -22.23 -2.99 -14.99
N TYR A 193 -21.11 -2.30 -14.77
CA TYR A 193 -21.12 -0.91 -14.29
C TYR A 193 -21.77 0.05 -15.30
N LYS A 194 -21.53 -0.14 -16.61
CA LYS A 194 -22.18 0.64 -17.67
C LYS A 194 -23.69 0.43 -17.73
N ILE A 195 -24.16 -0.81 -17.51
CA ILE A 195 -25.59 -1.13 -17.50
C ILE A 195 -26.26 -0.53 -16.26
N SER A 196 -25.68 -0.77 -15.09
CA SER A 196 -26.18 -0.26 -13.82
C SER A 196 -25.10 -0.31 -12.74
N PRO A 197 -24.64 0.86 -12.24
CA PRO A 197 -23.74 0.93 -11.09
C PRO A 197 -24.26 0.18 -9.87
N TRP A 198 -25.58 0.24 -9.63
CA TRP A 198 -26.23 -0.44 -8.51
C TRP A 198 -26.16 -1.97 -8.64
N LEU A 199 -26.45 -2.54 -9.81
CA LEU A 199 -26.30 -3.99 -10.02
C LEU A 199 -24.85 -4.44 -9.85
N CYS A 200 -23.91 -3.65 -10.37
CA CYS A 200 -22.48 -3.94 -10.21
C CYS A 200 -22.07 -3.95 -8.73
N GLN A 201 -22.58 -3.00 -7.93
CA GLN A 201 -22.35 -2.96 -6.49
C GLN A 201 -22.93 -4.18 -5.78
N GLN A 202 -24.18 -4.56 -6.05
CA GLN A 202 -24.79 -5.76 -5.47
C GLN A 202 -24.02 -7.04 -5.82
N PHE A 203 -23.59 -7.17 -7.08
CA PHE A 203 -22.74 -8.28 -7.53
C PHE A 203 -21.42 -8.36 -6.75
N LEU A 204 -20.74 -7.22 -6.54
CA LEU A 204 -19.50 -7.16 -5.78
C LEU A 204 -19.70 -7.49 -4.29
N HIS A 205 -20.78 -7.01 -3.66
CA HIS A 205 -21.10 -7.38 -2.27
C HIS A 205 -21.36 -8.87 -2.13
N LEU A 206 -22.16 -9.46 -3.03
CA LEU A 206 -22.44 -10.90 -3.02
C LEU A 206 -21.15 -11.71 -3.17
N ARG A 207 -20.28 -11.31 -4.10
CA ARG A 207 -18.98 -11.95 -4.29
C ARG A 207 -18.11 -11.82 -3.03
N ARG A 208 -18.05 -10.66 -2.37
CA ARG A 208 -17.32 -10.47 -1.10
C ARG A 208 -17.87 -11.37 0.00
N MET A 209 -19.19 -11.57 0.08
CA MET A 209 -19.78 -12.48 1.07
C MET A 209 -19.41 -13.94 0.81
N ILE A 210 -19.44 -14.38 -0.44
CA ILE A 210 -19.08 -15.76 -0.83
C ILE A 210 -17.59 -16.01 -0.60
N SER A 211 -16.72 -15.07 -0.97
CA SER A 211 -15.27 -15.19 -0.78
C SER A 211 -14.83 -14.94 0.67
N GLY A 212 -15.56 -14.13 1.44
CA GLY A 212 -15.23 -13.74 2.81
C GLY A 212 -15.15 -14.89 3.81
N ASN A 213 -15.76 -16.04 3.50
CA ASN A 213 -15.61 -17.28 4.28
C ASN A 213 -14.30 -18.05 3.98
N ALA A 214 -13.63 -17.79 2.85
CA ALA A 214 -12.34 -18.39 2.51
C ALA A 214 -11.13 -17.49 2.87
N SER A 215 -11.33 -16.17 2.97
CA SER A 215 -10.23 -15.19 2.89
C SER A 215 -9.80 -14.52 4.20
N ARG A 216 -10.42 -14.81 5.36
CA ARG A 216 -10.07 -14.13 6.63
C ARG A 216 -8.63 -14.35 7.12
N ASN A 217 -7.91 -15.33 6.56
CA ASN A 217 -6.50 -15.61 6.86
C ASN A 217 -5.55 -15.44 5.65
N GLN A 218 -6.01 -14.90 4.52
CA GLN A 218 -5.25 -14.95 3.27
C GLN A 218 -4.66 -13.59 2.90
N HIS A 219 -3.35 -13.60 2.64
CA HIS A 219 -2.57 -12.50 2.09
C HIS A 219 -3.28 -11.94 0.82
N PRO A 220 -3.25 -10.62 0.52
CA PRO A 220 -3.88 -9.99 -0.66
C PRO A 220 -3.44 -10.53 -2.04
N PHE A 221 -2.62 -11.58 -2.07
CA PHE A 221 -2.06 -12.24 -3.23
C PHE A 221 -2.61 -13.65 -3.48
N HIS A 222 -3.64 -14.10 -2.75
CA HIS A 222 -4.18 -15.45 -2.97
C HIS A 222 -4.80 -15.65 -4.37
N ASP A 223 -5.18 -14.55 -5.04
CA ASP A 223 -5.61 -14.56 -6.45
C ASP A 223 -4.47 -14.95 -7.43
N LEU A 224 -3.20 -14.92 -7.01
CA LEU A 224 -2.05 -15.33 -7.86
C LEU A 224 -1.95 -16.85 -8.06
N ALA A 225 -2.62 -17.65 -7.24
CA ALA A 225 -2.59 -19.11 -7.33
C ALA A 225 -3.70 -19.70 -8.23
N SER A 226 -4.52 -18.86 -8.85
CA SER A 226 -5.67 -19.29 -9.67
C SER A 226 -5.76 -18.59 -11.03
N GLY A 227 -4.60 -18.26 -11.59
CA GLY A 227 -4.42 -17.95 -13.02
C GLY A 227 -4.29 -19.23 -13.84
#